data_AF-A0A0E2H3N4-F1
#
_entry.id   AF-A0A0E2H3N4-F1
#
_cell.length_a   1.000
_cell.length_b   1.000
_cell.length_c   1.000
_cell.angle_alpha   90.00
_cell.angle_beta   90.00
_cell.angle_gamma   90.00
#
_symmetry.space_group_name_H-M   'P 1'
#
loop_
_entity.id
_entity.type
_entity.pdbx_description
1 polymer ?
#
loop_
_entity_poly.entity_id
_entity_poly.type
_entity_poly.pdbx_seq_one_letter_code
_entity_poly.pdbx_strand_id
1 'polypeptide(L)'
;MKDLLGFASEEDVKTTLMEDSAETDLVSMFKSEFEAAGIEFSDEEVAEMSNALQGLIDKLDYSAEITDQSKDEPTVLLKVKSYSMDDMQNIMVDVMTDMQNNIDEETAAAIMTGDEDALQKLMQDAVKQYMGKIGGMVPAEEMTELTIKCQRVKVDVSGKEKVAWMPQDLSKFSDEVNNATFK
;
A
#
# COMPACT_ATOMS: atom_id res chain seq x y z
N MET A 1 9.94 14.90 -9.27
CA MET A 1 9.99 15.44 -7.89
C MET A 1 11.34 16.06 -7.53
N LYS A 2 12.48 15.56 -8.02
CA LYS A 2 13.82 16.03 -7.60
C LYS A 2 14.04 17.54 -7.76
N ASP A 3 13.66 18.10 -8.91
CA ASP A 3 13.87 19.53 -9.23
C ASP A 3 12.90 20.43 -8.46
N LEU A 4 11.75 19.88 -8.04
CA LEU A 4 10.71 20.59 -7.31
C LEU A 4 11.03 20.69 -5.80
N LEU A 5 11.80 19.72 -5.30
CA LEU A 5 12.19 19.58 -3.89
C LEU A 5 13.69 19.88 -3.66
N GLY A 6 14.43 20.22 -4.72
CA GLY A 6 15.86 20.55 -4.65
C GLY A 6 16.76 19.38 -4.26
N PHE A 7 16.40 18.17 -4.67
CA PHE A 7 17.20 16.95 -4.54
C PHE A 7 18.00 16.69 -5.82
N ALA A 8 19.16 16.04 -5.69
CA ALA A 8 20.05 15.83 -6.84
C ALA A 8 19.55 14.72 -7.78
N SER A 9 18.75 13.79 -7.26
CA SER A 9 18.14 12.69 -8.01
C SER A 9 16.74 12.33 -7.49
N GLU A 10 15.93 11.63 -8.29
CA GLU A 10 14.65 11.06 -7.81
C GLU A 10 14.90 9.96 -6.76
N GLU A 11 16.06 9.30 -6.83
CA GLU A 11 16.53 8.32 -5.85
C GLU A 11 16.74 9.01 -4.49
N ASP A 12 17.41 10.16 -4.44
CA ASP A 12 17.62 10.95 -3.22
C ASP A 12 16.28 11.40 -2.59
N VAL A 13 15.27 11.69 -3.43
CA VAL A 13 13.92 12.03 -2.96
C VAL A 13 13.29 10.83 -2.27
N LYS A 14 13.32 9.65 -2.91
CA LYS A 14 12.80 8.40 -2.34
C LYS A 14 13.53 8.05 -1.05
N THR A 15 14.85 8.02 -1.10
CA THR A 15 15.75 7.78 0.04
C THR A 15 15.41 8.71 1.21
N THR A 16 15.43 10.02 1.01
CA THR A 16 15.26 10.98 2.12
C THR A 16 13.83 11.04 2.67
N LEU A 17 12.81 10.75 1.84
CA LEU A 17 11.40 10.79 2.27
C LEU A 17 10.85 9.41 2.71
N MET A 18 11.51 8.31 2.35
CA MET A 18 11.00 6.94 2.58
C MET A 18 11.95 6.01 3.35
N GLU A 19 13.26 6.28 3.46
CA GLU A 19 14.22 5.35 4.10
C GLU A 19 13.97 5.08 5.58
N ASP A 20 13.30 5.98 6.31
CA ASP A 20 13.15 5.84 7.77
C ASP A 20 11.72 5.50 8.23
N SER A 21 10.71 5.46 7.34
CA SER A 21 9.31 5.38 7.81
C SER A 21 8.30 4.61 6.96
N ALA A 22 8.63 4.08 5.78
CA ALA A 22 7.61 3.45 4.92
C ALA A 22 7.75 1.92 4.79
N GLU A 23 8.94 1.43 4.40
CA GLU A 23 9.16 -0.01 4.18
C GLU A 23 9.21 -0.80 5.50
N THR A 24 9.85 -0.28 6.54
CA THR A 24 9.93 -0.94 7.86
C THR A 24 8.62 -0.85 8.65
N ASP A 25 7.78 0.14 8.35
CA ASP A 25 6.57 0.46 9.11
C ASP A 25 5.37 -0.39 8.62
N LEU A 26 5.23 -0.62 7.31
CA LEU A 26 4.15 -1.46 6.78
C LEU A 26 4.30 -2.92 7.22
N VAL A 27 5.52 -3.46 7.20
CA VAL A 27 5.80 -4.86 7.58
C VAL A 27 5.57 -5.09 9.07
N SER A 28 6.00 -4.14 9.90
CA SER A 28 5.80 -4.21 11.36
C SER A 28 4.35 -3.98 11.74
N MET A 29 3.62 -3.09 11.06
CA MET A 29 2.17 -2.94 11.21
C MET A 29 1.43 -4.22 10.82
N PHE A 30 1.76 -4.84 9.67
CA PHE A 30 1.11 -6.08 9.22
C PHE A 30 1.33 -7.23 10.21
N LYS A 31 2.57 -7.38 10.70
CA LYS A 31 2.90 -8.37 11.72
C LYS A 31 2.10 -8.12 13.01
N SER A 32 2.02 -6.87 13.46
CA SER A 32 1.26 -6.50 14.66
C SER A 32 -0.25 -6.77 14.52
N GLU A 33 -0.85 -6.52 13.36
CA GLU A 33 -2.28 -6.78 13.12
C GLU A 33 -2.60 -8.28 13.13
N PHE A 34 -1.73 -9.10 12.55
CA PHE A 34 -1.91 -10.56 12.58
C PHE A 34 -1.60 -11.17 13.95
N GLU A 35 -0.56 -10.70 14.63
CA GLU A 35 -0.28 -11.10 16.02
C GLU A 35 -1.46 -10.73 16.94
N ALA A 36 -2.08 -9.57 16.73
CA ALA A 36 -3.29 -9.16 17.45
C ALA A 36 -4.50 -10.07 17.15
N ALA A 37 -4.57 -10.64 15.95
CA ALA A 37 -5.53 -11.66 15.56
C ALA A 37 -5.16 -13.08 16.06
N GLY A 38 -4.04 -13.23 16.77
CA GLY A 38 -3.55 -14.52 17.26
C GLY A 38 -2.88 -15.38 16.18
N ILE A 39 -2.49 -14.78 15.05
CA ILE A 39 -1.86 -15.45 13.92
C ILE A 39 -0.38 -15.07 13.90
N GLU A 40 0.50 -16.01 14.22
CA GLU A 40 1.94 -15.79 14.15
C GLU A 40 2.47 -16.14 12.76
N PHE A 41 3.29 -15.28 12.18
CA PHE A 41 4.03 -15.58 10.95
C PHE A 41 5.54 -15.57 11.24
N SER A 42 6.27 -16.47 10.61
CA SER A 42 7.72 -16.44 10.57
C SER A 42 8.21 -15.22 9.79
N ASP A 43 9.45 -14.81 10.03
CA ASP A 43 10.04 -13.66 9.34
C ASP A 43 10.16 -13.88 7.82
N GLU A 44 10.29 -15.13 7.37
CA GLU A 44 10.28 -15.50 5.95
C GLU A 44 8.91 -15.26 5.31
N GLU A 45 7.83 -15.71 5.96
CA GLU A 45 6.46 -15.50 5.48
C GLU A 45 6.09 -14.03 5.47
N VAL A 46 6.52 -13.28 6.48
CA VAL A 46 6.37 -11.83 6.54
C VAL A 46 7.09 -11.15 5.38
N ALA A 47 8.32 -11.58 5.05
CA ALA A 47 9.07 -11.05 3.92
C ALA A 47 8.38 -11.35 2.58
N GLU A 48 7.83 -12.56 2.39
CA GLU A 48 7.07 -12.90 1.18
C GLU A 48 5.83 -12.01 1.00
N MET A 49 5.05 -11.80 2.07
CA MET A 49 3.90 -10.92 2.08
C MET A 49 4.27 -9.47 1.76
N SER A 50 5.39 -9.01 2.33
CA SER A 50 5.92 -7.66 2.09
C SER A 50 6.33 -7.47 0.63
N ASN A 51 7.01 -8.47 0.05
CA ASN A 51 7.38 -8.46 -1.37
C ASN A 51 6.14 -8.44 -2.28
N ALA A 52 5.07 -9.13 -1.91
CA ALA A 52 3.82 -9.11 -2.66
C ALA A 52 3.17 -7.70 -2.65
N LEU A 53 3.14 -7.03 -1.50
CA LEU A 53 2.65 -5.64 -1.39
C LEU A 53 3.56 -4.66 -2.12
N GLN A 54 4.87 -4.80 -2.00
CA GLN A 54 5.81 -3.97 -2.74
C GLN A 54 5.63 -4.16 -4.26
N GLY A 55 5.37 -5.38 -4.70
CA GLY A 55 5.03 -5.68 -6.09
C GLY A 55 3.76 -4.99 -6.59
N LEU A 56 2.79 -4.69 -5.72
CA LEU A 56 1.66 -3.82 -6.07
C LEU A 56 2.12 -2.37 -6.24
N ILE A 57 2.85 -1.84 -5.27
CA ILE A 57 3.34 -0.46 -5.31
C ILE A 57 4.19 -0.23 -6.57
N ASP A 58 5.04 -1.19 -6.93
CA ASP A 58 5.91 -1.13 -8.11
C ASP A 58 5.14 -1.12 -9.43
N LYS A 59 3.94 -1.74 -9.46
CA LYS A 59 3.04 -1.74 -10.62
C LYS A 59 2.18 -0.47 -10.69
N LEU A 60 2.05 0.27 -9.60
CA LEU A 60 1.27 1.50 -9.55
C LEU A 60 1.91 2.55 -10.45
N ASP A 61 1.15 3.04 -11.41
CA ASP A 61 1.59 4.09 -12.34
C ASP A 61 0.90 5.40 -11.99
N TYR A 62 1.67 6.49 -12.02
CA TYR A 62 1.17 7.82 -11.76
C TYR A 62 1.89 8.86 -12.62
N SER A 63 1.18 9.96 -12.92
CA SER A 63 1.77 11.13 -13.56
C SER A 63 1.34 12.39 -12.84
N ALA A 64 2.23 13.38 -12.77
CA ALA A 64 1.95 14.66 -12.15
C ALA A 64 2.34 15.80 -13.08
N GLU A 65 1.41 16.73 -13.32
CA GLU A 65 1.62 17.88 -14.17
C GLU A 65 1.23 19.17 -13.43
N ILE A 66 2.04 20.21 -13.54
CA ILE A 66 1.68 21.53 -13.02
C ILE A 66 0.76 22.19 -14.05
N THR A 67 -0.52 22.34 -13.72
CA THR A 67 -1.54 22.88 -14.63
C THR A 67 -1.75 24.38 -14.46
N ASP A 68 -1.37 24.94 -13.31
CA ASP A 68 -1.36 26.39 -13.09
C ASP A 68 -0.19 26.81 -12.19
N GLN A 69 0.51 27.87 -12.61
CA GLN A 69 1.58 28.52 -11.85
C GLN A 69 1.21 29.95 -11.45
N SER A 70 -0.04 30.35 -11.62
CA SER A 70 -0.45 31.72 -11.37
C SER A 70 -0.53 32.02 -9.86
N LYS A 71 0.52 32.69 -9.36
CA LYS A 71 0.66 33.33 -8.02
C LYS A 71 0.62 32.38 -6.82
N ASP A 72 1.78 32.18 -6.18
CA ASP A 72 2.01 31.64 -4.82
C ASP A 72 1.31 30.33 -4.39
N GLU A 73 0.44 29.75 -5.22
CA GLU A 73 -0.37 28.54 -4.98
C GLU A 73 -0.53 27.73 -6.29
N PRO A 74 0.49 26.97 -6.71
CA PRO A 74 0.43 26.19 -7.94
C PRO A 74 -0.55 25.05 -7.78
N THR A 75 -1.18 24.69 -8.89
CA THR A 75 -2.08 23.54 -8.98
C THR A 75 -1.38 22.42 -9.72
N VAL A 76 -1.42 21.22 -9.12
CA VAL A 76 -0.88 19.99 -9.69
C VAL A 76 -2.05 19.07 -10.05
N LEU A 77 -2.07 18.60 -11.29
CA LEU A 77 -2.91 17.50 -11.72
C LEU A 77 -2.14 16.20 -11.52
N LEU A 78 -2.57 15.41 -10.55
CA LEU A 78 -2.06 14.06 -10.31
C LEU A 78 -2.99 13.06 -10.97
N LYS A 79 -2.45 12.16 -11.78
CA LYS A 79 -3.19 11.03 -12.35
C LYS A 79 -2.63 9.75 -11.76
N VAL A 80 -3.47 8.91 -11.18
CA VAL A 80 -3.08 7.63 -10.56
C VAL A 80 -3.89 6.50 -11.15
N LYS A 81 -3.24 5.38 -11.46
CA LYS A 81 -3.96 4.13 -11.70
C LYS A 81 -4.51 3.58 -10.39
N SER A 82 -5.58 2.80 -10.50
CA SER A 82 -6.28 2.23 -9.35
C SER A 82 -6.31 0.72 -9.38
N TYR A 83 -6.31 0.11 -8.20
CA TYR A 83 -6.74 -1.27 -8.00
C TYR A 83 -8.23 -1.33 -7.71
N SER A 84 -8.88 -2.37 -8.22
CA SER A 84 -10.29 -2.65 -7.98
C SER A 84 -10.49 -3.32 -6.61
N MET A 85 -11.28 -2.70 -5.75
CA MET A 85 -11.76 -3.24 -4.48
C MET A 85 -12.68 -4.44 -4.73
N ASP A 86 -13.46 -4.42 -5.82
CA ASP A 86 -14.27 -5.57 -6.21
C ASP A 86 -13.38 -6.77 -6.53
N ASP A 87 -12.24 -6.55 -7.22
CA ASP A 87 -11.27 -7.62 -7.50
C ASP A 87 -10.61 -8.12 -6.20
N MET A 88 -10.26 -7.23 -5.27
CA MET A 88 -9.74 -7.63 -3.95
C MET A 88 -10.76 -8.46 -3.16
N GLN A 89 -12.04 -8.06 -3.18
CA GLN A 89 -13.12 -8.81 -2.54
C GLN A 89 -13.32 -10.18 -3.21
N ASN A 90 -13.30 -10.23 -4.55
CA ASN A 90 -13.40 -11.47 -5.29
C ASN A 90 -12.23 -12.41 -4.98
N ILE A 91 -11.00 -11.90 -4.87
CA ILE A 91 -9.84 -12.69 -4.43
C ILE A 91 -10.08 -13.28 -3.03
N MET A 92 -10.62 -12.50 -2.10
CA MET A 92 -10.95 -13.00 -0.76
C MET A 92 -11.99 -14.12 -0.81
N VAL A 93 -13.07 -13.94 -1.58
CA VAL A 93 -14.11 -14.95 -1.78
C VAL A 93 -13.54 -16.23 -2.42
N ASP A 94 -12.69 -16.08 -3.43
CA ASP A 94 -12.04 -17.20 -4.11
C ASP A 94 -11.14 -17.97 -3.15
N VAL A 95 -10.34 -17.29 -2.33
CA VAL A 95 -9.51 -17.95 -1.31
C VAL A 95 -10.36 -18.72 -0.31
N MET A 96 -11.43 -18.11 0.23
CA MET A 96 -12.32 -18.81 1.16
C MET A 96 -12.99 -20.02 0.51
N THR A 97 -13.41 -19.90 -0.75
CA THR A 97 -14.02 -20.98 -1.52
C THR A 97 -13.02 -22.11 -1.78
N ASP A 98 -11.80 -21.76 -2.18
CA ASP A 98 -10.71 -22.72 -2.41
C ASP A 98 -10.36 -23.47 -1.12
N MET A 99 -10.29 -22.78 0.02
CA MET A 99 -10.06 -23.43 1.31
C MET A 99 -11.21 -24.36 1.69
N GLN A 100 -12.46 -23.92 1.54
CA GLN A 100 -13.62 -24.75 1.87
C GLN A 100 -13.69 -26.01 1.01
N ASN A 101 -13.31 -25.91 -0.27
CA ASN A 101 -13.34 -27.04 -1.20
C ASN A 101 -12.18 -28.01 -1.02
N ASN A 102 -11.04 -27.54 -0.48
CA ASN A 102 -9.81 -28.33 -0.38
C ASN A 102 -9.39 -28.65 1.06
N ILE A 103 -10.17 -28.25 2.07
CA ILE A 103 -9.92 -28.66 3.46
C ILE A 103 -10.10 -30.18 3.56
N ASP A 104 -9.09 -30.85 4.12
CA ASP A 104 -9.18 -32.28 4.37
C ASP A 104 -10.09 -32.57 5.58
N GLU A 105 -10.66 -33.79 5.60
CA GLU A 105 -11.61 -34.19 6.64
C GLU A 105 -11.00 -34.19 8.06
N GLU A 106 -9.68 -34.42 8.18
CA GLU A 106 -8.99 -34.44 9.47
C GLU A 106 -8.87 -33.01 10.04
N THR A 107 -8.42 -32.06 9.24
CA THR A 107 -8.36 -30.64 9.60
C THR A 107 -9.76 -30.09 9.90
N ALA A 108 -10.77 -30.43 9.08
CA ALA A 108 -12.14 -30.01 9.33
C ALA A 108 -12.69 -30.57 10.65
N ALA A 109 -12.41 -31.84 10.97
CA ALA A 109 -12.83 -32.46 12.23
C ALA A 109 -12.11 -31.83 13.43
N ALA A 110 -10.80 -31.57 13.33
CA ALA A 110 -10.01 -30.91 14.37
C ALA A 110 -10.60 -29.54 14.72
N ILE A 111 -10.87 -28.70 13.71
CA ILE A 111 -11.50 -27.40 13.88
C ILE A 111 -12.89 -27.52 14.53
N MET A 112 -13.72 -28.49 14.11
CA MET A 112 -15.03 -28.72 14.72
C MET A 112 -14.96 -29.12 16.20
N THR A 113 -13.86 -29.75 16.62
CA THR A 113 -13.61 -30.08 18.03
C THR A 113 -12.98 -28.95 18.84
N GLY A 114 -12.74 -27.79 18.22
CA GLY A 114 -12.15 -26.62 18.85
C GLY A 114 -10.62 -26.64 18.89
N ASP A 115 -9.96 -27.34 17.96
CA ASP A 115 -8.51 -27.29 17.81
C ASP A 115 -8.08 -25.91 17.27
N GLU A 116 -7.52 -25.10 18.17
CA GLU A 116 -7.08 -23.74 17.87
C GLU A 116 -5.85 -23.72 16.95
N ASP A 117 -4.95 -24.71 17.04
CA ASP A 117 -3.76 -24.80 16.19
C ASP A 117 -4.16 -25.12 14.74
N ALA A 118 -5.11 -26.04 14.56
CA ALA A 118 -5.66 -26.37 13.25
C ALA A 118 -6.37 -25.17 12.61
N LEU A 119 -7.13 -24.41 13.42
CA LEU A 119 -7.79 -23.18 12.96
C LEU A 119 -6.78 -22.08 12.61
N GLN A 120 -5.74 -21.89 13.43
CA GLN A 120 -4.70 -20.89 13.19
C GLN A 120 -3.96 -21.19 11.88
N LYS A 121 -3.57 -22.45 11.65
CA LYS A 121 -2.89 -22.87 10.42
C LYS A 121 -3.76 -22.66 9.18
N LEU A 122 -5.06 -22.97 9.26
CA LEU A 122 -5.99 -22.69 8.18
C LEU A 122 -6.05 -21.17 7.88
N MET A 123 -6.08 -20.32 8.90
CA MET A 123 -6.06 -18.86 8.71
C MET A 123 -4.73 -18.36 8.12
N GLN A 124 -3.59 -18.90 8.57
CA GLN A 124 -2.29 -18.58 7.96
C GLN A 124 -2.27 -18.91 6.47
N ASP A 125 -2.75 -20.09 6.10
CA ASP A 125 -2.80 -20.52 4.70
C ASP A 125 -3.77 -19.65 3.88
N ALA A 126 -4.90 -19.23 4.47
CA ALA A 126 -5.81 -18.27 3.87
C ALA A 126 -5.11 -16.95 3.52
N VAL A 127 -4.42 -16.37 4.51
CA VAL A 127 -3.70 -15.10 4.37
C VAL A 127 -2.61 -15.21 3.32
N LYS A 128 -1.81 -16.28 3.34
CA LYS A 128 -0.76 -16.49 2.33
C LYS A 128 -1.32 -16.57 0.91
N GLN A 129 -2.39 -17.34 0.71
CA GLN A 129 -3.05 -17.44 -0.60
C GLN A 129 -3.63 -16.09 -1.04
N TYR A 130 -4.26 -15.37 -0.11
CA TYR A 130 -4.78 -14.03 -0.37
C TYR A 130 -3.67 -13.07 -0.79
N MET A 131 -2.57 -12.99 -0.03
CA MET A 131 -1.44 -12.12 -0.33
C MET A 131 -0.75 -12.49 -1.65
N GLY A 132 -0.62 -13.79 -1.94
CA GLY A 132 -0.09 -14.26 -3.22
C GLY A 132 -0.97 -13.85 -4.41
N LYS A 133 -2.30 -14.00 -4.29
CA LYS A 133 -3.25 -13.57 -5.33
C LYS A 133 -3.28 -12.04 -5.47
N ILE A 134 -3.24 -11.30 -4.36
CA ILE A 134 -3.13 -9.84 -4.37
C ILE A 134 -1.86 -9.38 -5.06
N GLY A 135 -0.68 -9.95 -4.75
CA GLY A 135 0.56 -9.57 -5.42
C GLY A 135 0.51 -9.76 -6.95
N GLY A 136 -0.37 -10.63 -7.44
CA GLY A 136 -0.66 -10.84 -8.86
C GLY A 136 -1.50 -9.75 -9.53
N MET A 137 -2.18 -8.88 -8.78
CA MET A 137 -3.07 -7.85 -9.33
C MET A 137 -2.31 -6.85 -10.21
N VAL A 138 -3.04 -6.27 -11.15
CA VAL A 138 -2.56 -5.23 -12.06
C VAL A 138 -3.51 -4.04 -11.94
N PRO A 139 -3.01 -2.79 -11.85
CA PRO A 139 -3.88 -1.63 -11.83
C PRO A 139 -4.71 -1.51 -13.11
N ALA A 140 -5.91 -0.94 -13.00
CA ALA A 140 -6.73 -0.57 -14.14
C ALA A 140 -5.96 0.36 -15.10
N GLU A 141 -6.23 0.25 -16.40
CA GLU A 141 -5.61 1.13 -17.40
C GLU A 141 -6.05 2.59 -17.24
N GLU A 142 -7.28 2.80 -16.77
CA GLU A 142 -7.84 4.13 -16.54
C GLU A 142 -7.14 4.82 -15.37
N MET A 143 -6.76 6.08 -15.58
CA MET A 143 -6.20 6.92 -14.53
C MET A 143 -7.26 7.82 -13.93
N THR A 144 -7.25 7.93 -12.60
CA THR A 144 -8.07 8.89 -11.86
C THR A 144 -7.31 10.20 -11.75
N GLU A 145 -7.97 11.29 -12.16
CA GLU A 145 -7.40 12.63 -12.06
C GLU A 145 -7.76 13.30 -10.72
N LEU A 146 -6.75 13.81 -10.03
CA LEU A 146 -6.83 14.54 -8.79
C LEU A 146 -6.24 15.94 -8.98
N THR A 147 -6.97 16.98 -8.58
CA THR A 147 -6.50 18.36 -8.64
C THR A 147 -6.04 18.82 -7.26
N ILE A 148 -4.74 19.00 -7.11
CA ILE A 148 -4.09 19.28 -5.84
C ILE A 148 -3.62 20.72 -5.83
N LYS A 149 -4.08 21.49 -4.83
CA LYS A 149 -3.56 22.83 -4.57
C LYS A 149 -2.34 22.74 -3.67
N CYS A 150 -1.25 23.38 -4.07
CA CYS A 150 -0.02 23.41 -3.30
C CYS A 150 0.25 24.79 -2.70
N GLN A 151 1.06 24.82 -1.64
CA GLN A 151 1.57 26.03 -1.00
C GLN A 151 3.08 25.92 -0.80
N ARG A 152 3.77 27.06 -0.78
CA ARG A 152 5.20 27.09 -0.40
C ARG A 152 5.34 26.89 1.08
N VAL A 153 6.15 25.93 1.45
CA VAL A 153 6.57 25.69 2.82
C VAL A 153 8.09 25.73 2.90
N LYS A 154 8.61 26.14 4.05
CA LYS A 154 10.03 26.02 4.38
C LYS A 154 10.21 24.71 5.12
N VAL A 155 11.06 23.84 4.59
CA VAL A 155 11.39 22.54 5.17
C VAL A 155 12.87 22.53 5.50
N ASP A 156 13.24 22.01 6.67
CA ASP A 156 14.63 21.73 6.99
C ASP A 156 15.01 20.39 6.36
N VAL A 157 16.01 20.42 5.46
CA VAL A 157 16.57 19.22 4.85
C VAL A 157 18.05 19.16 5.23
N SER A 158 18.38 18.28 6.17
CA SER A 158 19.74 18.06 6.68
C SER A 158 20.40 19.33 7.25
N GLY A 159 19.66 20.12 8.04
CA GLY A 159 20.11 21.36 8.66
C GLY A 159 20.16 22.57 7.72
N LYS A 160 19.56 22.44 6.52
CA LYS A 160 19.44 23.52 5.54
C LYS A 160 17.98 23.79 5.23
N GLU A 161 17.56 25.04 5.42
CA GLU A 161 16.23 25.50 5.05
C GLU A 161 16.08 25.50 3.51
N LYS A 162 15.10 24.74 3.01
CA LYS A 162 14.71 24.69 1.60
C LYS A 162 13.25 25.08 1.45
N VAL A 163 12.89 25.64 0.30
CA VAL A 163 11.48 25.90 -0.05
C VAL A 163 10.97 24.74 -0.88
N ALA A 164 9.86 24.14 -0.43
CA ALA A 164 9.17 23.06 -1.12
C ALA A 164 7.71 23.45 -1.39
N TRP A 165 7.13 22.86 -2.44
CA TRP A 165 5.71 22.93 -2.70
C TRP A 165 5.04 21.69 -2.11
N MET A 166 4.14 21.88 -1.15
CA MET A 166 3.38 20.78 -0.54
C MET A 166 1.88 21.00 -0.73
N PRO A 167 1.06 19.94 -0.77
CA PRO A 167 -0.39 20.08 -0.71
C PRO A 167 -0.81 21.00 0.44
N GLN A 168 -1.79 21.87 0.20
CA GLN A 168 -2.33 22.77 1.23
C GLN A 168 -2.94 22.00 2.40
N ASP A 169 -3.55 20.85 2.10
CA ASP A 169 -4.18 19.94 3.06
C ASP A 169 -3.59 18.54 2.85
N LEU A 170 -2.66 18.17 3.73
CA LEU A 170 -1.97 16.88 3.66
C LEU A 170 -2.90 15.71 3.99
N SER A 171 -3.83 15.89 4.93
CA SER A 171 -4.80 14.85 5.32
C SER A 171 -5.74 14.57 4.16
N LYS A 172 -6.34 15.62 3.59
CA LYS A 172 -7.20 15.48 2.42
C LYS A 172 -6.46 14.90 1.21
N PHE A 173 -5.23 15.33 0.97
CA PHE A 173 -4.40 14.78 -0.10
C PHE A 173 -4.18 13.27 0.08
N SER A 174 -3.83 12.83 1.30
CA SER A 174 -3.65 11.41 1.61
C SER A 174 -4.93 10.61 1.35
N ASP A 175 -6.08 11.11 1.81
CA ASP A 175 -7.37 10.45 1.62
C ASP A 175 -7.77 10.37 0.14
N GLU A 176 -7.59 11.46 -0.62
CA GLU A 176 -7.91 11.49 -2.05
C GLU A 176 -7.01 10.55 -2.86
N VAL A 177 -5.71 10.47 -2.54
CA VAL A 177 -4.78 9.53 -3.18
C VAL A 177 -5.15 8.09 -2.85
N ASN A 178 -5.45 7.78 -1.58
CA ASN A 178 -5.85 6.45 -1.16
C ASN A 178 -7.13 6.00 -1.87
N ASN A 179 -8.17 6.84 -1.87
CA ASN A 179 -9.44 6.55 -2.53
C ASN A 179 -9.33 6.47 -4.07
N ALA A 180 -8.37 7.19 -4.66
CA ALA A 180 -8.10 7.08 -6.08
C ALA A 180 -7.27 5.85 -6.44
N THR A 181 -6.45 5.36 -5.50
CA THR A 181 -5.59 4.18 -5.67
C THR A 181 -6.36 2.88 -5.46
N PHE A 182 -7.38 2.87 -4.59
CA PHE A 182 -8.20 1.70 -4.32
C PHE A 182 -9.68 2.03 -4.49
N LYS A 183 -10.32 1.49 -5.53
CA LYS A 183 -11.69 1.83 -5.95
C LYS A 183 -12.64 0.65 -5.91
#